data_AF-A0A843EI35-F1
#
_entry.id   AF-A0A843EI35-F1
#
_cell.length_a   1.000
_cell.length_b   1.000
_cell.length_c   1.000
_cell.angle_alpha   90.00
_cell.angle_beta   90.00
_cell.angle_gamma   90.00
#
_symmetry.space_group_name_H-M   'P 1'
#
loop_
_entity.id
_entity.type
_entity.pdbx_description
1 polymer ?
#
loop_
_entity_poly.entity_id
_entity_poly.type
_entity_poly.pdbx_seq_one_letter_code
_entity_poly.pdbx_strand_id
1 'polypeptide(L)' 'MGKGRITIGLYNSYNPKQFQEPHRRAIARAGGLAMSFDMNLALIGFPFPEDLRTPVELANWVADTTSIGAHGGYFMELA' A
#
# COMPACT_ATOMS: atom_id res chain seq x y z
N MET A 1 23.28 17.15 -3.95
CA MET A 1 21.88 17.04 -3.49
C MET A 1 21.62 15.59 -3.11
N GLY A 2 21.13 15.34 -1.89
CA GLY A 2 21.02 14.00 -1.33
C GLY A 2 20.14 13.08 -2.17
N LYS A 3 20.63 11.87 -2.46
CA LYS A 3 19.97 10.82 -3.25
C LYS A 3 18.84 10.13 -2.47
N GLY A 4 17.93 10.89 -1.88
CA GLY A 4 16.78 10.33 -1.15
C GLY A 4 15.61 10.09 -2.09
N ARG A 5 15.08 8.86 -2.12
CA ARG A 5 13.81 8.59 -2.79
C ARG A 5 12.67 9.18 -1.95
N ILE A 6 11.75 9.91 -2.57
CA ILE A 6 10.60 10.51 -1.89
C ILE A 6 9.69 9.40 -1.36
N THR A 7 9.06 9.62 -0.19
CA THR A 7 8.13 8.66 0.42
C THR A 7 6.77 9.30 0.61
N ILE A 8 5.73 8.64 0.09
CA ILE A 8 4.32 8.95 0.38
C ILE A 8 3.93 8.20 1.65
N GLY A 9 3.49 8.91 2.69
CA GLY A 9 2.94 8.32 3.90
C GLY A 9 1.42 8.36 3.90
N LEU A 10 0.77 7.19 3.96
CA LEU A 10 -0.65 7.09 4.25
C LEU A 10 -0.85 6.79 5.73
N TYR A 11 -1.54 7.70 6.42
CA TYR A 11 -1.97 7.49 7.79
C TYR A 11 -3.43 7.05 7.83
N ASN A 12 -3.73 5.96 8.51
CA ASN A 12 -5.10 5.49 8.70
C ASN A 12 -5.85 6.35 9.72
N SER A 13 -6.75 7.21 9.23
CA SER A 13 -7.70 7.97 10.05
C SER A 13 -9.10 7.34 10.11
N TYR A 14 -9.28 6.14 9.55
CA TYR A 14 -10.55 5.46 9.44
C TYR A 14 -10.76 4.46 10.59
N ASN A 15 -10.90 3.17 10.30
CA ASN A 15 -11.04 2.14 11.32
C ASN A 15 -9.67 1.48 11.59
N PRO A 16 -9.08 1.67 12.79
CA PRO A 16 -7.77 1.11 13.10
C PRO A 16 -7.81 -0.37 13.47
N LYS A 17 -9.01 -0.98 13.63
CA LYS A 17 -9.16 -2.38 14.06
C LYS A 17 -9.55 -3.33 12.94
N GLN A 18 -10.20 -2.82 11.89
CA GLN A 18 -10.75 -3.66 10.84
C GLN A 18 -10.40 -3.11 9.46
N PHE A 19 -9.83 -3.97 8.62
CA PHE A 19 -9.54 -3.62 7.24
C PHE A 19 -10.83 -3.61 6.42
N GLN A 20 -11.00 -2.58 5.58
CA GLN A 20 -12.27 -2.26 4.94
C GLN A 20 -12.01 -1.65 3.55
N GLU A 21 -13.06 -1.56 2.73
CA GLU A 21 -12.98 -1.08 1.36
C GLU A 21 -12.32 0.31 1.19
N PRO A 22 -12.55 1.30 2.09
CA PRO A 22 -11.84 2.57 2.02
C PRO A 22 -10.32 2.44 2.11
N HIS A 23 -9.81 1.52 2.94
CA HIS A 23 -8.38 1.25 3.07
C HIS A 23 -7.81 0.70 1.76
N ARG A 24 -8.46 -0.31 1.16
CA ARG A 24 -8.06 -0.90 -0.12
C ARG A 24 -7.94 0.14 -1.22
N ARG A 25 -8.99 0.95 -1.38
CA ARG A 25 -9.01 2.01 -2.39
C ARG A 25 -7.93 3.07 -2.17
N ALA A 26 -7.68 3.48 -0.93
CA ALA A 26 -6.64 4.45 -0.62
C ALA A 26 -5.25 3.91 -0.95
N ILE A 27 -4.98 2.66 -0.53
CA ILE A 27 -3.72 1.97 -0.79
C ILE A 27 -3.51 1.79 -2.29
N ALA A 28 -4.48 1.24 -3.04
CA ALA A 28 -4.35 1.00 -4.48
C ALA A 28 -4.07 2.29 -5.27
N ARG A 29 -4.74 3.40 -4.92
CA ARG A 29 -4.53 4.70 -5.56
C ARG A 29 -3.16 5.30 -5.23
N ALA A 30 -2.73 5.20 -3.97
CA ALA A 30 -1.41 5.69 -3.57
C ALA A 30 -0.28 4.84 -4.13
N GLY A 31 -0.48 3.53 -4.25
CA GLY A 31 0.47 2.61 -4.89
C GLY A 31 0.73 2.99 -6.34
N GLY A 32 -0.34 3.22 -7.13
CA GLY A 32 -0.18 3.68 -8.51
C GLY A 32 0.60 5.00 -8.63
N LEU A 33 0.34 5.95 -7.73
CA LEU A 33 1.09 7.22 -7.68
C LEU A 33 2.55 7.00 -7.30
N ALA A 34 2.82 6.23 -6.24
CA ALA A 34 4.17 5.97 -5.78
C ALA A 34 5.02 5.32 -6.87
N MET A 35 4.45 4.34 -7.58
CA MET A 35 5.10 3.67 -8.69
C MET A 35 5.39 4.63 -9.86
N SER A 36 4.42 5.45 -10.25
CA SER A 36 4.53 6.35 -11.40
C SER A 36 5.62 7.41 -11.26
N PHE A 37 5.99 7.76 -10.03
CA PHE A 37 6.94 8.83 -9.72
C PHE A 37 8.21 8.35 -9.01
N ASP A 38 8.49 7.05 -9.04
CA ASP A 38 9.64 6.45 -8.34
C ASP A 38 9.70 6.84 -6.85
N MET A 39 8.57 6.73 -6.15
CA MET A 39 8.44 7.03 -4.72
C MET A 39 8.22 5.76 -3.91
N ASN A 40 8.62 5.79 -2.64
CA ASN A 40 8.23 4.76 -1.66
C ASN A 40 6.80 5.03 -1.15
N LEU A 41 6.13 3.99 -0.65
CA LEU A 41 4.84 4.10 0.02
C LEU A 41 4.91 3.51 1.44
N ALA A 42 4.65 4.33 2.44
CA ALA A 42 4.56 3.93 3.83
C ALA A 42 3.09 3.92 4.29
N LEU A 43 2.64 2.80 4.86
CA LEU A 43 1.29 2.62 5.38
C LEU A 43 1.33 2.59 6.90
N ILE A 44 0.66 3.53 7.56
CA ILE A 44 0.77 3.78 9.00
C ILE A 44 -0.59 3.57 9.67
N GLY A 45 -0.65 2.70 10.68
CA GLY A 45 -1.86 2.46 11.47
C GLY A 45 -2.95 1.66 10.75
N PHE A 46 -2.62 0.99 9.65
CA PHE A 46 -3.55 0.10 8.96
C PHE A 46 -3.66 -1.25 9.70
N PRO A 47 -4.86 -1.82 9.83
CA PRO A 47 -5.11 -3.09 10.51
C PRO A 47 -4.72 -4.28 9.60
N PHE A 48 -3.44 -4.42 9.31
CA PHE A 48 -2.91 -5.57 8.58
C PHE A 48 -2.80 -6.80 9.50
N PRO A 49 -2.93 -8.01 8.94
CA PRO A 49 -2.57 -9.23 9.65
C PRO A 49 -1.13 -9.20 10.19
N GLU A 50 -0.93 -9.65 11.43
CA GLU A 50 0.39 -9.64 12.10
C GLU A 50 1.41 -10.62 11.50
N ASP A 51 0.94 -11.59 10.70
CA ASP A 51 1.76 -12.60 10.03
C ASP A 51 2.39 -12.08 8.72
N LEU A 52 2.02 -10.89 8.25
CA LEU A 52 2.67 -10.24 7.10
C LEU A 52 3.99 -9.60 7.54
N ARG A 53 5.11 -10.16 7.09
CA ARG A 53 6.46 -9.77 7.54
C ARG A 53 7.25 -9.02 6.49
N THR A 54 6.85 -9.12 5.22
CA THR A 54 7.57 -8.49 4.12
C THR A 54 6.67 -7.53 3.32
N PRO A 55 7.25 -6.49 2.70
CA PRO A 55 6.51 -5.61 1.78
C PRO A 55 5.82 -6.38 0.64
N VAL A 56 6.44 -7.45 0.15
CA VAL A 56 5.91 -8.32 -0.91
C VAL A 56 4.69 -9.10 -0.43
N GLU A 57 4.72 -9.68 0.77
CA GLU A 57 3.55 -10.34 1.36
C GLU A 57 2.39 -9.38 1.56
N LEU A 58 2.68 -8.15 2.03
CA LEU A 58 1.67 -7.11 2.17
C LEU A 58 1.08 -6.69 0.83
N ALA A 59 1.91 -6.51 -0.19
CA ALA A 59 1.50 -6.19 -1.54
C ALA A 59 0.56 -7.25 -2.12
N ASN A 60 0.94 -8.53 -2.01
CA ASN A 60 0.12 -9.67 -2.43
C ASN A 60 -1.20 -9.72 -1.68
N TRP A 61 -1.19 -9.53 -0.35
CA TRP A 61 -2.42 -9.55 0.43
C TRP A 61 -3.39 -8.41 0.05
N VAL A 62 -2.87 -7.20 -0.19
CA VAL A 62 -3.68 -6.08 -0.67
C VAL A 62 -4.23 -6.37 -2.07
N ALA A 63 -3.41 -6.95 -2.95
CA ALA A 63 -3.77 -7.35 -4.31
C ALA A 63 -4.87 -8.43 -4.33
N ASP A 64 -4.72 -9.49 -3.54
CA ASP A 64 -5.69 -10.59 -3.44
C ASP A 64 -7.03 -10.15 -2.84
N THR A 65 -6.99 -9.13 -1.97
CA THR A 65 -8.19 -8.57 -1.36
C THR A 65 -8.84 -7.47 -2.21
N THR A 66 -8.32 -7.15 -3.41
CA THR A 66 -8.86 -6.10 -4.28
C THR A 66 -8.86 -6.44 -5.78
N SER A 67 -9.97 -6.12 -6.47
CA SER A 67 -10.03 -6.15 -7.93
C SER A 67 -9.68 -4.77 -8.56
N ILE A 68 -9.26 -3.79 -7.76
CA ILE A 68 -9.04 -2.40 -8.18
C ILE A 68 -7.56 -2.17 -8.50
N GLY A 69 -7.26 -1.62 -9.69
CA GLY A 69 -5.87 -1.34 -10.11
C GLY A 69 -5.16 -2.57 -10.68
N ALA A 70 -5.79 -3.26 -11.63
CA ALA A 70 -5.26 -4.46 -12.29
C ALA A 70 -4.87 -5.58 -11.31
N HIS A 71 -5.78 -5.94 -10.39
CA HIS A 71 -5.54 -6.98 -9.37
C HIS A 71 -4.31 -6.71 -8.49
N GLY A 72 -4.02 -5.45 -8.16
CA GLY A 72 -2.88 -5.08 -7.33
C GLY A 72 -1.50 -5.26 -7.98
N GLY A 73 -1.44 -5.42 -9.31
CA GLY A 73 -0.17 -5.54 -10.05
C GLY A 73 0.82 -4.40 -9.79
N TYR A 74 0.33 -3.17 -9.61
CA TYR A 74 1.17 -2.02 -9.27
C TYR A 74 1.84 -2.11 -7.89
N PHE A 75 1.23 -2.83 -6.94
CA PHE A 75 1.80 -3.03 -5.61
C PHE A 75 2.92 -4.08 -5.62
N MET A 76 2.79 -5.08 -6.49
CA MET A 76 3.82 -6.10 -6.70
C MET A 76 5.08 -5.56 -7.37
N GLU A 77 4.94 -4.62 -8.30
CA GLU A 77 6.11 -3.98 -8.93
C GLU A 77 6.83 -2.98 -8.00
N LEU A 78 6.17 -2.54 -6.93
CA LEU A 78 6.74 -1.63 -5.92
C LEU A 78 7.49 -2.34 -4.78
N ALA A 79 7.26 -3.64 -4.60
CA ALA A 79 7.75 -4.42 -3.45
C ALA A 79 9.10 -5.09 -3.72
#